data_AF-A0A0F8YBT6-F1
#
_entry.id   AF-A0A0F8YBT6-F1
#
_cell.length_a   1.000
_cell.length_b   1.000
_cell.length_c   1.000
_cell.angle_alpha   90.00
_cell.angle_beta   90.00
_cell.angle_gamma   90.00
#
_symmetry.space_group_name_H-M   'P 1'
#
loop_
_entity.id
_entity.type
_entity.pdbx_description
1 polymer ?
#
loop_
_entity_poly.entity_id
_entity_poly.type
_entity_poly.pdbx_seq_one_letter_code
_entity_poly.pdbx_strand_id
1 'polypeptide(L)'
;EVDTLTRSLKISGRIILDGLLHGDVLLARIVGSTYFTLQHMQDLFHSSGWISGGDVSDAGGATIDVAAGTGLIRIAASAVSELQFFDWAALAGTVIPADTTRYVGVEYNSGSPQVVVRTTHNWNSTTDFELGVVVNEGGTLHISQHPHQVGDHANQMVQRMHGVSHITRDNEVGGLIVGESGVNKVTLTAGTLWVGLSTHTIAALDTNVAGSFDRYYRDFPTGFVKEAAQTDWPNTDYDDGSGALVPMTNNRYAVLWFYLETDGNLVMLYGRNQYTTAAGAENESVPATVPDRITAHGMLIGRLVYKKSGAAAISIASVFTTVFSSVGVTAHADLASVTSDQ
;
A
#
# COMPACT_ATOMS: atom_id res chain seq x y z
N GLU A 1 29.91 -49.50 -22.17
CA GLU A 1 29.03 -49.39 -23.35
C GLU A 1 28.13 -48.18 -23.11
N VAL A 2 28.28 -47.10 -23.88
CA VAL A 2 27.45 -45.90 -23.73
C VAL A 2 26.21 -46.13 -24.57
N ASP A 3 25.18 -46.71 -23.96
CA ASP A 3 23.95 -47.03 -24.66
C ASP A 3 23.13 -45.73 -24.81
N THR A 4 23.09 -45.20 -26.04
CA THR A 4 22.39 -43.94 -26.33
C THR A 4 20.93 -44.26 -26.63
N LEU A 5 20.02 -43.91 -25.71
CA LEU A 5 18.59 -44.05 -25.93
C LEU A 5 18.12 -43.04 -26.99
N THR A 6 17.79 -43.52 -28.19
CA THR A 6 17.33 -42.70 -29.33
C THR A 6 15.81 -42.53 -29.40
N ARG A 7 15.07 -43.02 -28.39
CA ARG A 7 13.59 -42.99 -28.35
C ARG A 7 13.08 -42.64 -26.95
N SER A 8 11.88 -42.05 -26.91
CA SER A 8 11.18 -41.74 -25.65
C SER A 8 10.93 -43.01 -24.84
N LEU A 9 11.44 -43.04 -23.61
CA LEU A 9 11.28 -44.16 -22.69
C LEU A 9 10.20 -43.82 -21.65
N LYS A 10 9.06 -44.52 -21.70
CA LYS A 10 7.99 -44.37 -20.69
C LYS A 10 8.24 -45.38 -19.58
N ILE A 11 8.58 -44.91 -18.38
CA ILE A 11 8.87 -45.76 -17.22
C ILE A 11 7.78 -45.58 -16.17
N SER A 12 7.14 -46.68 -15.77
CA SER A 12 6.09 -46.71 -14.74
C SER A 12 6.63 -47.04 -13.34
N GLY A 13 7.92 -46.75 -13.08
CA GLY A 13 8.65 -47.12 -11.86
C GLY A 13 9.75 -46.12 -11.50
N ARG A 14 10.50 -46.39 -10.42
CA ARG A 14 11.58 -45.51 -9.95
C ARG A 14 12.82 -45.65 -10.83
N ILE A 15 13.30 -44.53 -11.36
CA ILE A 15 14.58 -44.41 -12.04
C ILE A 15 15.61 -43.87 -11.04
N ILE A 16 16.80 -44.47 -10.98
CA ILE A 16 17.96 -43.90 -10.30
C ILE A 16 19.00 -43.66 -11.39
N LEU A 17 19.31 -42.39 -11.63
CA LEU A 17 20.35 -41.94 -12.56
C LEU A 17 21.43 -41.29 -11.72
N ASP A 18 22.67 -41.77 -11.86
CA ASP A 18 23.83 -41.21 -11.19
C ASP A 18 24.64 -40.45 -12.24
N GLY A 19 24.44 -39.13 -12.33
CA GLY A 19 25.05 -38.26 -13.34
C GLY A 19 24.32 -36.94 -13.56
N LEU A 20 24.93 -36.03 -14.33
CA LEU A 20 24.34 -34.74 -14.71
C LEU A 20 23.43 -34.91 -15.94
N LEU A 21 22.13 -34.78 -15.74
CA LEU A 21 21.15 -34.80 -16.83
C LEU A 21 21.14 -33.43 -17.53
N HIS A 22 21.51 -33.43 -18.81
CA HIS A 22 21.32 -32.28 -19.68
C HIS A 22 20.04 -32.48 -20.49
N GLY A 23 19.05 -31.60 -20.31
CA GLY A 23 17.80 -31.63 -21.07
C GLY A 23 16.72 -30.75 -20.43
N ASP A 24 15.86 -30.18 -21.27
CA ASP A 24 14.76 -29.33 -20.81
C ASP A 24 13.76 -30.12 -19.98
N VAL A 25 13.43 -29.61 -18.79
CA VAL A 25 12.29 -30.10 -18.02
C VAL A 25 11.02 -29.61 -18.72
N LEU A 26 10.26 -30.54 -19.29
CA LEU A 26 9.00 -30.23 -19.95
C LEU A 26 7.87 -30.06 -18.94
N LEU A 27 7.05 -29.04 -19.15
CA LEU A 27 5.82 -28.79 -18.40
C LEU A 27 4.64 -29.46 -19.09
N ALA A 28 3.59 -29.76 -18.31
CA ALA A 28 2.34 -30.26 -18.86
C ALA A 28 1.78 -29.22 -19.85
N ARG A 29 1.39 -29.67 -21.05
CA ARG A 29 1.04 -28.78 -22.15
C ARG A 29 -0.06 -29.34 -23.04
N ILE A 30 -0.78 -28.43 -23.69
CA ILE A 30 -1.60 -28.77 -24.86
C ILE A 30 -0.66 -28.95 -26.06
N VAL A 31 -0.89 -29.98 -26.87
CA VAL A 31 -0.06 -30.28 -28.06
C VAL A 31 -0.05 -29.06 -29.00
N GLY A 32 1.14 -28.65 -29.44
CA GLY A 32 1.35 -27.50 -30.32
C GLY A 32 1.57 -26.15 -29.61
N SER A 33 1.55 -26.11 -28.28
CA SER A 33 1.89 -24.90 -27.51
C SER A 33 3.35 -24.47 -27.71
N THR A 34 3.55 -23.16 -27.80
CA THR A 34 4.86 -22.49 -27.98
C THR A 34 5.77 -22.65 -26.77
N TYR A 35 5.22 -22.47 -25.57
CA TYR A 35 5.96 -22.49 -24.30
C TYR A 35 5.64 -23.74 -23.51
N PHE A 36 6.68 -24.48 -23.14
CA PHE A 36 6.50 -25.81 -22.55
C PHE A 36 7.67 -26.34 -21.74
N THR A 37 8.68 -25.51 -21.48
CA THR A 37 9.86 -25.92 -20.70
C THR A 37 9.89 -25.12 -19.40
N LEU A 38 10.66 -25.59 -18.43
CA LEU A 38 10.91 -24.84 -17.21
C LEU A 38 11.58 -23.49 -17.51
N GLN A 39 12.51 -23.43 -18.48
CA GLN A 39 13.10 -22.17 -18.93
C GLN A 39 12.03 -21.20 -19.43
N HIS A 40 11.07 -21.65 -20.24
CA HIS A 40 9.98 -20.80 -20.68
C HIS A 40 9.12 -20.26 -19.51
N MET A 41 8.94 -21.03 -18.44
CA MET A 41 8.27 -20.52 -17.24
C MET A 41 9.07 -19.39 -16.60
N GLN A 42 10.39 -19.54 -16.46
CA GLN A 42 11.26 -18.48 -15.99
C GLN A 42 11.21 -17.25 -16.90
N ASP A 43 11.26 -17.42 -18.22
CA ASP A 43 11.24 -16.33 -19.19
C ASP A 43 9.94 -15.52 -19.12
N LEU A 44 8.80 -16.18 -18.88
CA LEU A 44 7.47 -15.56 -18.93
C LEU A 44 7.05 -14.92 -17.61
N PHE A 45 7.38 -15.52 -16.47
CA PHE A 45 6.87 -15.07 -15.17
C PHE A 45 7.85 -14.17 -14.41
N HIS A 46 9.14 -14.26 -14.71
CA HIS A 46 10.15 -13.44 -14.04
C HIS A 46 10.63 -12.27 -14.90
N SER A 47 11.32 -11.34 -14.25
CA SER A 47 11.86 -10.13 -14.87
C SER A 47 13.37 -10.07 -14.66
N SER A 48 14.04 -9.27 -15.49
CA SER A 48 15.44 -8.91 -15.27
C SER A 48 15.57 -7.98 -14.09
N GLY A 49 16.66 -8.12 -13.33
CA GLY A 49 16.89 -7.31 -12.15
C GLY A 49 17.87 -7.92 -11.17
N TRP A 50 17.89 -7.31 -10.00
CA TRP A 50 18.79 -7.57 -8.90
C TRP A 50 18.28 -8.64 -7.93
N ILE A 51 19.19 -9.47 -7.42
CA ILE A 51 18.94 -10.45 -6.35
C ILE A 51 19.75 -10.10 -5.09
N SER A 52 21.06 -9.88 -5.21
CA SER A 52 21.94 -9.54 -4.08
C SER A 52 23.25 -8.87 -4.52
N GLY A 53 23.93 -8.19 -3.58
CA GLY A 53 25.22 -7.53 -3.83
C GLY A 53 25.08 -6.19 -4.56
N GLY A 54 26.07 -5.77 -5.33
CA GLY A 54 25.96 -4.56 -6.18
C GLY A 54 25.87 -3.23 -5.41
N ASP A 55 26.29 -3.20 -4.15
CA ASP A 55 26.27 -2.00 -3.33
C ASP A 55 27.13 -0.90 -3.96
N VAL A 56 26.57 0.31 -4.08
CA VAL A 56 27.27 1.48 -4.59
C VAL A 56 27.79 2.28 -3.39
N SER A 57 29.10 2.43 -3.26
CA SER A 57 29.72 3.12 -2.13
C SER A 57 30.67 4.23 -2.57
N ASP A 58 30.81 5.27 -1.75
CA ASP A 58 31.80 6.33 -1.94
C ASP A 58 33.20 5.77 -1.62
N ALA A 59 34.09 5.80 -2.61
CA ALA A 59 35.49 5.37 -2.50
C ALA A 59 36.44 6.55 -2.18
N GLY A 60 35.88 7.74 -1.96
CA GLY A 60 36.60 8.98 -1.73
C GLY A 60 36.97 9.70 -3.03
N GLY A 61 37.30 10.99 -2.93
CA GLY A 61 37.78 11.76 -4.08
C GLY A 61 36.78 11.86 -5.23
N ALA A 62 35.47 11.89 -4.94
CA ALA A 62 34.40 11.85 -5.92
C ALA A 62 34.42 10.60 -6.83
N THR A 63 34.84 9.46 -6.27
CA THR A 63 34.81 8.16 -6.95
C THR A 63 33.85 7.22 -6.25
N ILE A 64 33.23 6.32 -7.03
CA ILE A 64 32.41 5.23 -6.51
C ILE A 64 33.06 3.88 -6.76
N ASP A 65 32.78 2.96 -5.84
CA ASP A 65 32.92 1.54 -6.02
C ASP A 65 31.52 0.89 -6.11
N VAL A 66 31.42 -0.18 -6.88
CA VAL A 66 30.22 -1.03 -6.98
C VAL A 66 30.64 -2.46 -6.69
N ALA A 67 30.06 -3.06 -5.66
CA ALA A 67 30.37 -4.43 -5.27
C ALA A 67 29.94 -5.44 -6.35
N ALA A 68 30.55 -6.64 -6.31
CA ALA A 68 30.06 -7.77 -7.09
C ALA A 68 28.63 -8.14 -6.64
N GLY A 69 27.87 -8.79 -7.52
CA GLY A 69 26.49 -9.15 -7.22
C GLY A 69 25.91 -10.16 -8.19
N THR A 70 24.62 -10.45 -7.99
CA THR A 70 23.88 -11.51 -8.68
C THR A 70 22.51 -11.02 -9.12
N GLY A 71 22.03 -11.55 -10.26
CA GLY A 71 20.77 -11.11 -10.83
C GLY A 71 20.23 -12.00 -11.94
N LEU A 72 19.17 -11.51 -12.58
CA LEU A 72 18.56 -12.09 -13.76
C LEU A 72 18.65 -11.09 -14.92
N ILE A 73 18.97 -11.54 -16.13
CA ILE A 73 19.08 -10.65 -17.30
C ILE A 73 18.64 -11.35 -18.58
N ARG A 74 18.02 -10.60 -19.50
CA ARG A 74 17.65 -11.15 -20.81
C ARG A 74 18.76 -10.94 -21.81
N ILE A 75 18.89 -11.89 -22.74
CA ILE A 75 19.87 -11.82 -23.83
C ILE A 75 19.46 -10.88 -24.97
N ALA A 76 18.17 -10.49 -25.03
CA ALA A 76 17.63 -9.54 -25.99
C ALA A 76 16.53 -8.67 -25.37
N ALA A 77 16.30 -7.50 -25.97
CA ALA A 77 15.32 -6.51 -25.49
C ALA A 77 13.88 -6.93 -25.82
N SER A 78 13.42 -8.01 -25.19
CA SER A 78 12.11 -8.61 -25.39
C SER A 78 11.66 -9.32 -24.13
N ALA A 79 10.39 -9.17 -23.75
CA ALA A 79 9.80 -9.81 -22.57
C ALA A 79 9.74 -11.35 -22.63
N VAL A 80 9.98 -11.95 -23.80
CA VAL A 80 10.00 -13.41 -24.00
C VAL A 80 11.37 -13.95 -24.38
N SER A 81 12.40 -13.09 -24.38
CA SER A 81 13.78 -13.53 -24.55
C SER A 81 14.21 -14.36 -23.36
N GLU A 82 15.11 -15.32 -23.59
CA GLU A 82 15.71 -16.15 -22.54
C GLU A 82 16.26 -15.27 -21.41
N LEU A 83 15.81 -15.56 -20.19
CA LEU A 83 16.18 -14.90 -18.94
C LEU A 83 17.16 -15.79 -18.19
N GLN A 84 18.37 -15.29 -17.98
CA GLN A 84 19.47 -16.06 -17.40
C GLN A 84 19.84 -15.52 -16.02
N PHE A 85 20.17 -16.43 -15.11
CA PHE A 85 20.91 -16.07 -13.90
C PHE A 85 22.34 -15.70 -14.28
N PHE A 86 22.89 -14.71 -13.60
CA PHE A 86 24.26 -14.30 -13.81
C PHE A 86 24.84 -13.62 -12.57
N ASP A 87 26.17 -13.57 -12.54
CA ASP A 87 26.95 -12.78 -11.59
C ASP A 87 27.69 -11.68 -12.34
N TRP A 88 27.87 -10.52 -11.71
CA TRP A 88 28.75 -9.45 -12.22
C TRP A 88 29.93 -9.22 -11.28
N ALA A 89 31.07 -8.86 -11.87
CA ALA A 89 32.24 -8.46 -11.12
C ALA A 89 32.09 -7.06 -10.53
N ALA A 90 32.85 -6.78 -9.47
CA ALA A 90 32.93 -5.44 -8.89
C ALA A 90 33.54 -4.43 -9.88
N LEU A 91 33.08 -3.18 -9.80
CA LEU A 91 33.64 -2.03 -10.50
C LEU A 91 34.24 -1.09 -9.45
N ALA A 92 35.49 -0.66 -9.61
CA ALA A 92 36.16 0.17 -8.61
C ALA A 92 36.68 1.49 -9.21
N GLY A 93 36.74 2.53 -8.37
CA GLY A 93 37.40 3.81 -8.67
C GLY A 93 36.76 4.60 -9.80
N THR A 94 35.44 4.48 -9.99
CA THR A 94 34.76 5.21 -11.07
C THR A 94 34.51 6.66 -10.67
N VAL A 95 35.16 7.60 -11.36
CA VAL A 95 34.99 9.04 -11.10
C VAL A 95 33.58 9.50 -11.51
N ILE A 96 32.92 10.20 -10.59
CA ILE A 96 31.68 10.93 -10.86
C ILE A 96 32.04 12.41 -10.99
N PRO A 97 31.92 13.02 -12.18
CA PRO A 97 32.26 14.42 -12.36
C PRO A 97 31.43 15.33 -11.45
N ALA A 98 32.04 16.42 -10.97
CA ALA A 98 31.36 17.42 -10.15
C ALA A 98 30.14 18.00 -10.88
N ASP A 99 29.10 18.27 -10.11
CA ASP A 99 27.82 18.85 -10.55
C ASP A 99 27.14 18.01 -11.64
N THR A 100 27.23 16.69 -11.51
CA THR A 100 26.58 15.75 -12.42
C THR A 100 25.79 14.66 -11.70
N THR A 101 24.79 14.15 -12.41
CA THR A 101 24.06 12.93 -12.04
C THR A 101 24.54 11.76 -12.91
N ARG A 102 24.70 10.60 -12.28
CA ARG A 102 25.06 9.34 -12.94
C ARG A 102 24.11 8.24 -12.48
N TYR A 103 23.74 7.39 -13.43
CA TYR A 103 22.87 6.25 -13.22
C TYR A 103 23.73 4.99 -13.28
N VAL A 104 23.74 4.23 -12.18
CA VAL A 104 24.56 3.03 -12.02
C VAL A 104 23.64 1.83 -12.20
N GLY A 105 24.07 0.87 -13.01
CA GLY A 105 23.29 -0.33 -13.26
C GLY A 105 24.11 -1.43 -13.89
N VAL A 106 23.43 -2.48 -14.33
CA VAL A 106 24.04 -3.66 -14.94
C VAL A 106 23.46 -3.87 -16.33
N GLU A 107 24.31 -4.18 -17.31
CA GLU A 107 23.89 -4.46 -18.68
C GLU A 107 24.41 -5.80 -19.18
N TYR A 108 23.67 -6.37 -20.14
CA TYR A 108 24.06 -7.56 -20.87
C TYR A 108 25.15 -7.20 -21.89
N ASN A 109 26.38 -7.64 -21.62
CA ASN A 109 27.52 -7.43 -22.50
C ASN A 109 27.92 -8.74 -23.17
N SER A 110 27.09 -9.19 -24.14
CA SER A 110 27.34 -10.36 -24.99
C SER A 110 27.69 -11.64 -24.23
N GLY A 111 26.96 -11.93 -23.15
CA GLY A 111 27.17 -13.10 -22.30
C GLY A 111 28.13 -12.88 -21.13
N SER A 112 28.65 -11.66 -20.94
CA SER A 112 29.44 -11.27 -19.77
C SER A 112 28.88 -9.98 -19.15
N PRO A 113 27.73 -10.04 -18.46
CA PRO A 113 27.11 -8.86 -17.89
C PRO A 113 28.05 -8.06 -16.97
N GLN A 114 27.90 -6.75 -16.98
CA GLN A 114 28.84 -5.83 -16.32
C GLN A 114 28.14 -4.62 -15.71
N VAL A 115 28.77 -4.02 -14.70
CA VAL A 115 28.34 -2.74 -14.15
C VAL A 115 28.67 -1.61 -15.13
N VAL A 116 27.74 -0.70 -15.35
CA VAL A 116 27.92 0.50 -16.16
C VAL A 116 27.39 1.75 -15.46
N VAL A 117 28.02 2.88 -15.80
CA VAL A 117 27.65 4.20 -15.29
C VAL A 117 27.25 5.08 -16.46
N ARG A 118 25.97 5.48 -16.50
CA ARG A 118 25.36 6.23 -17.61
C ARG A 118 25.08 7.69 -17.22
N THR A 119 25.04 8.57 -18.21
CA THR A 119 24.67 9.99 -18.04
C THR A 119 23.17 10.25 -18.14
N THR A 120 22.39 9.25 -18.54
CA THR A 120 20.95 9.34 -18.76
C THR A 120 20.29 8.08 -18.22
N HIS A 121 19.11 8.24 -17.62
CA HIS A 121 18.26 7.12 -17.24
C HIS A 121 17.59 6.56 -18.49
N ASN A 122 18.10 5.45 -19.01
CA ASN A 122 17.60 4.80 -20.24
C ASN A 122 17.57 3.27 -20.13
N TRP A 123 17.37 2.75 -18.93
CA TRP A 123 17.24 1.32 -18.68
C TRP A 123 15.97 0.77 -19.34
N ASN A 124 16.08 -0.36 -20.04
CA ASN A 124 14.97 -1.04 -20.70
C ASN A 124 14.37 -2.18 -19.87
N SER A 125 14.95 -2.47 -18.70
CA SER A 125 14.46 -3.49 -17.75
C SER A 125 14.42 -4.92 -18.32
N THR A 126 15.21 -5.19 -19.37
CA THR A 126 15.34 -6.51 -20.01
C THR A 126 16.81 -6.87 -20.19
N THR A 127 17.53 -6.19 -21.07
CA THR A 127 18.97 -6.40 -21.26
C THR A 127 19.81 -5.54 -20.33
N ASP A 128 19.18 -4.67 -19.54
CA ASP A 128 19.84 -3.87 -18.52
C ASP A 128 18.84 -3.45 -17.43
N PHE A 129 19.36 -3.08 -16.26
CA PHE A 129 18.57 -2.61 -15.13
C PHE A 129 19.40 -1.74 -14.17
N GLU A 130 18.70 -0.95 -13.37
CA GLU A 130 19.29 0.02 -12.43
C GLU A 130 19.68 -0.62 -11.08
N LEU A 131 20.78 -0.14 -10.52
CA LEU A 131 21.20 -0.39 -9.13
C LEU A 131 21.00 0.86 -8.24
N GLY A 132 21.16 2.05 -8.82
CA GLY A 132 20.90 3.30 -8.13
C GLY A 132 21.40 4.53 -8.88
N VAL A 133 21.32 5.68 -8.20
CA VAL A 133 21.68 6.99 -8.74
C VAL A 133 22.71 7.65 -7.84
N VAL A 134 23.71 8.28 -8.47
CA VAL A 134 24.73 9.06 -7.78
C VAL A 134 24.70 10.49 -8.28
N VAL A 135 24.54 11.44 -7.36
CA VAL A 135 24.65 12.88 -7.64
C VAL A 135 25.93 13.37 -6.99
N ASN A 136 26.80 14.00 -7.77
CA ASN A 136 27.96 14.71 -7.23
C ASN A 136 27.63 16.21 -7.18
N GLU A 137 27.53 16.76 -5.97
CA GLU A 137 27.31 18.18 -5.73
C GLU A 137 28.59 18.81 -5.16
N GLY A 138 29.29 19.63 -5.96
CA GLY A 138 30.50 20.30 -5.51
C GLY A 138 31.62 19.40 -4.98
N GLY A 139 31.64 18.12 -5.36
CA GLY A 139 32.60 17.10 -4.87
C GLY A 139 32.03 16.14 -3.82
N THR A 140 30.83 16.38 -3.30
CA THR A 140 30.15 15.48 -2.34
C THR A 140 29.24 14.52 -3.09
N LEU A 141 29.38 13.22 -2.83
CA LEU A 141 28.54 12.19 -3.44
C LEU A 141 27.28 11.94 -2.60
N HIS A 142 26.12 12.11 -3.24
CA HIS A 142 24.82 11.67 -2.74
C HIS A 142 24.44 10.39 -3.49
N ILE A 143 24.55 9.25 -2.81
CA ILE A 143 24.26 7.94 -3.38
C ILE A 143 22.86 7.50 -2.94
N SER A 144 21.97 7.27 -3.90
CA SER A 144 20.66 6.66 -3.69
C SER A 144 20.69 5.25 -4.25
N GLN A 145 20.80 4.26 -3.38
CA GLN A 145 20.70 2.86 -3.75
C GLN A 145 19.24 2.41 -3.75
N HIS A 146 18.77 1.93 -4.90
CA HIS A 146 17.40 1.46 -5.10
C HIS A 146 17.39 0.45 -6.27
N PRO A 147 17.99 -0.73 -6.08
CA PRO A 147 18.12 -1.69 -7.16
C PRO A 147 16.77 -2.14 -7.68
N HIS A 148 16.73 -2.54 -8.95
CA HIS A 148 15.56 -3.18 -9.56
C HIS A 148 15.34 -4.58 -8.96
N GLN A 149 14.75 -4.63 -7.78
CA GLN A 149 14.53 -5.85 -7.00
C GLN A 149 13.64 -6.86 -7.75
N VAL A 150 14.18 -8.04 -8.03
CA VAL A 150 13.39 -9.19 -8.53
C VAL A 150 13.51 -10.44 -7.64
N GLY A 151 14.61 -10.55 -6.89
CA GLY A 151 14.75 -11.56 -5.84
C GLY A 151 13.69 -11.36 -4.75
N ASP A 152 13.00 -12.44 -4.36
CA ASP A 152 11.95 -12.44 -3.33
C ASP A 152 10.83 -11.39 -3.56
N HIS A 153 10.58 -11.01 -4.83
CA HIS A 153 9.66 -9.91 -5.14
C HIS A 153 8.23 -10.15 -4.63
N ALA A 154 7.76 -11.41 -4.59
CA ALA A 154 6.42 -11.74 -4.11
C ALA A 154 6.23 -11.34 -2.63
N ASN A 155 7.20 -11.64 -1.77
CA ASN A 155 7.19 -11.23 -0.36
C ASN A 155 7.33 -9.71 -0.23
N GLN A 156 8.24 -9.09 -0.99
CA GLN A 156 8.43 -7.64 -0.99
C GLN A 156 7.17 -6.89 -1.43
N MET A 157 6.41 -7.41 -2.40
CA MET A 157 5.12 -6.85 -2.81
C MET A 157 4.11 -6.89 -1.66
N VAL A 158 4.00 -8.00 -0.94
CA VAL A 158 3.12 -8.13 0.23
C VAL A 158 3.53 -7.15 1.33
N GLN A 159 4.83 -7.07 1.65
CA GLN A 159 5.34 -6.11 2.65
C GLN A 159 5.07 -4.66 2.25
N ARG A 160 5.31 -4.31 0.98
CA ARG A 160 5.01 -2.99 0.46
C ARG A 160 3.52 -2.68 0.59
N MET A 161 2.64 -3.59 0.20
CA MET A 161 1.19 -3.42 0.36
C MET A 161 0.81 -3.19 1.82
N HIS A 162 1.35 -3.97 2.76
CA HIS A 162 1.11 -3.75 4.19
C HIS A 162 1.63 -2.39 4.69
N GLY A 163 2.77 -1.92 4.19
CA GLY A 163 3.39 -0.67 4.62
C GLY A 163 2.74 0.59 4.04
N VAL A 164 2.18 0.52 2.82
CA VAL A 164 1.60 1.70 2.13
C VAL A 164 0.07 1.69 2.08
N SER A 165 -0.56 0.53 2.23
CA SER A 165 -2.00 0.34 2.02
C SER A 165 -2.51 -0.86 2.85
N HIS A 166 -2.34 -0.78 4.17
CA HIS A 166 -2.58 -1.91 5.09
C HIS A 166 -3.96 -2.56 4.92
N ILE A 167 -5.04 -1.75 4.97
CA ILE A 167 -6.42 -2.16 4.72
C ILE A 167 -7.00 -1.22 3.66
N THR A 168 -7.54 -1.76 2.58
CA THR A 168 -8.11 -0.98 1.47
C THR A 168 -9.44 -1.55 1.02
N ARG A 169 -10.38 -0.69 0.60
CA ARG A 169 -11.65 -1.11 -0.01
C ARG A 169 -11.46 -1.66 -1.41
N ASP A 170 -12.19 -2.73 -1.73
CA ASP A 170 -12.38 -3.20 -3.10
C ASP A 170 -13.26 -2.22 -3.89
N ASN A 171 -12.67 -1.54 -4.87
CA ASN A 171 -13.38 -0.56 -5.68
C ASN A 171 -14.22 -1.18 -6.80
N GLU A 172 -13.95 -2.42 -7.21
CA GLU A 172 -14.74 -3.12 -8.22
C GLU A 172 -16.05 -3.66 -7.62
N VAL A 173 -15.97 -4.23 -6.42
CA VAL A 173 -17.15 -4.67 -5.66
C VAL A 173 -17.93 -3.46 -5.12
N GLY A 174 -17.22 -2.42 -4.66
CA GLY A 174 -17.82 -1.22 -4.09
C GLY A 174 -18.40 -1.46 -2.68
N GLY A 175 -19.52 -0.79 -2.36
CA GLY A 175 -20.18 -0.92 -1.06
C GLY A 175 -19.44 -0.28 0.12
N LEU A 176 -19.61 -0.84 1.33
CA LEU A 176 -19.07 -0.33 2.61
C LEU A 176 -19.49 1.11 2.94
N ILE A 177 -20.68 1.52 2.50
CA ILE A 177 -21.22 2.87 2.70
C ILE A 177 -22.09 2.90 3.95
N VAL A 178 -21.79 3.84 4.85
CA VAL A 178 -22.61 4.11 6.05
C VAL A 178 -23.87 4.87 5.65
N GLY A 179 -24.99 4.54 6.27
CA GLY A 179 -26.27 5.23 6.13
C GLY A 179 -27.12 5.12 7.41
N GLU A 180 -28.41 5.41 7.29
CA GLU A 180 -29.37 5.38 8.38
C GLU A 180 -30.71 4.74 7.94
N SER A 181 -31.33 3.97 8.84
CA SER A 181 -32.55 3.20 8.62
C SER A 181 -33.54 3.38 9.78
N GLY A 182 -34.20 4.54 9.86
CA GLY A 182 -35.09 4.85 10.98
C GLY A 182 -34.38 5.68 12.05
N VAL A 183 -35.02 5.86 13.21
CA VAL A 183 -34.57 6.85 14.20
C VAL A 183 -33.29 6.40 14.89
N ASN A 184 -32.22 7.14 14.67
CA ASN A 184 -30.91 6.92 15.26
C ASN A 184 -30.27 5.57 14.90
N LYS A 185 -30.67 4.94 13.80
CA LYS A 185 -30.16 3.63 13.36
C LYS A 185 -29.03 3.78 12.36
N VAL A 186 -28.16 2.78 12.28
CA VAL A 186 -27.03 2.77 11.35
C VAL A 186 -27.17 1.62 10.37
N THR A 187 -26.96 1.92 9.09
CA THR A 187 -26.79 0.91 8.05
C THR A 187 -25.37 0.90 7.51
N LEU A 188 -24.92 -0.26 7.06
CA LEU A 188 -23.71 -0.45 6.26
C LEU A 188 -24.06 -1.33 5.06
N THR A 189 -23.74 -0.90 3.85
CA THR A 189 -23.88 -1.77 2.67
C THR A 189 -22.77 -2.83 2.65
N ALA A 190 -23.07 -4.06 2.21
CA ALA A 190 -22.07 -5.12 2.01
C ALA A 190 -20.94 -4.68 1.05
N GLY A 191 -19.76 -5.30 1.17
CA GLY A 191 -18.62 -5.04 0.30
C GLY A 191 -17.40 -5.90 0.66
N THR A 192 -16.22 -5.55 0.15
CA THR A 192 -14.98 -6.32 0.37
C THR A 192 -13.82 -5.41 0.77
N LEU A 193 -13.01 -5.87 1.72
CA LEU A 193 -11.73 -5.27 2.10
C LEU A 193 -10.56 -6.15 1.64
N TRP A 194 -9.45 -5.50 1.29
CA TRP A 194 -8.17 -6.13 0.98
C TRP A 194 -7.17 -5.85 2.10
N VAL A 195 -6.46 -6.90 2.51
CA VAL A 195 -5.29 -6.83 3.40
C VAL A 195 -4.16 -7.61 2.74
N GLY A 196 -3.20 -6.90 2.15
CA GLY A 196 -2.24 -7.50 1.23
C GLY A 196 -2.97 -8.19 0.06
N LEU A 197 -2.72 -9.48 -0.14
CA LEU A 197 -3.38 -10.29 -1.18
C LEU A 197 -4.61 -11.07 -0.66
N SER A 198 -5.02 -10.84 0.59
CA SER A 198 -6.17 -11.52 1.21
C SER A 198 -7.42 -10.64 1.16
N THR A 199 -8.55 -11.24 0.80
CA THR A 199 -9.86 -10.57 0.78
C THR A 199 -10.69 -10.91 2.02
N HIS A 200 -11.41 -9.90 2.51
CA HIS A 200 -12.34 -10.01 3.63
C HIS A 200 -13.72 -9.51 3.19
N THR A 201 -14.68 -10.43 3.06
CA THR A 201 -16.06 -10.08 2.71
C THR A 201 -16.80 -9.54 3.93
N ILE A 202 -17.45 -8.39 3.77
CA ILE A 202 -18.21 -7.72 4.80
C ILE A 202 -19.70 -7.80 4.46
N ALA A 203 -20.48 -8.34 5.39
CA ALA A 203 -21.94 -8.39 5.26
C ALA A 203 -22.57 -7.01 5.46
N ALA A 204 -23.77 -6.81 4.91
CA ALA A 204 -24.54 -5.62 5.21
C ALA A 204 -24.99 -5.63 6.69
N LEU A 205 -25.09 -4.45 7.28
CA LEU A 205 -25.59 -4.23 8.64
C LEU A 205 -26.77 -3.26 8.59
N ASP A 206 -27.79 -3.52 9.41
CA ASP A 206 -28.89 -2.59 9.66
C ASP A 206 -29.34 -2.76 11.13
N THR A 207 -28.92 -1.84 12.00
CA THR A 207 -29.20 -1.93 13.44
C THR A 207 -30.67 -1.69 13.80
N ASN A 208 -31.52 -1.32 12.84
CA ASN A 208 -32.97 -1.29 13.00
C ASN A 208 -33.60 -2.69 12.93
N VAL A 209 -32.94 -3.61 12.23
CA VAL A 209 -33.39 -5.00 12.05
C VAL A 209 -32.61 -5.93 12.95
N ALA A 210 -31.28 -5.93 12.84
CA ALA A 210 -30.39 -6.81 13.58
C ALA A 210 -28.93 -6.31 13.59
N GLY A 211 -28.17 -6.77 14.58
CA GLY A 211 -26.76 -6.41 14.75
C GLY A 211 -26.57 -5.12 15.55
N SER A 212 -25.31 -4.76 15.73
CA SER A 212 -24.89 -3.67 16.60
C SER A 212 -23.50 -3.18 16.19
N PHE A 213 -23.06 -2.08 16.80
CA PHE A 213 -21.71 -1.55 16.69
C PHE A 213 -21.16 -1.22 18.08
N ASP A 214 -19.85 -1.16 18.19
CA ASP A 214 -19.19 -0.66 19.40
C ASP A 214 -18.91 0.83 19.24
N ARG A 215 -19.02 1.61 20.32
CA ARG A 215 -18.63 3.02 20.30
C ARG A 215 -17.59 3.35 21.35
N TYR A 216 -16.74 4.34 21.05
CA TYR A 216 -15.64 4.77 21.90
C TYR A 216 -15.64 6.28 22.11
N TYR A 217 -15.32 6.71 23.33
CA TYR A 217 -14.98 8.09 23.68
C TYR A 217 -13.69 8.10 24.50
N ARG A 218 -13.02 9.25 24.60
CA ARG A 218 -11.73 9.36 25.31
C ARG A 218 -11.89 9.14 26.82
N ASP A 219 -10.93 8.41 27.38
CA ASP A 219 -10.71 8.36 28.83
C ASP A 219 -9.55 9.30 29.19
N PHE A 220 -9.78 10.22 30.11
CA PHE A 220 -8.75 11.17 30.55
C PHE A 220 -8.01 10.59 31.77
N PRO A 221 -6.67 10.70 31.85
CA PRO A 221 -5.75 11.40 30.94
C PRO A 221 -5.26 10.57 29.75
N THR A 222 -5.55 9.27 29.71
CA THR A 222 -5.07 8.37 28.65
C THR A 222 -6.07 7.26 28.37
N GLY A 223 -6.33 6.99 27.10
CA GLY A 223 -7.08 5.81 26.65
C GLY A 223 -8.47 6.14 26.12
N PHE A 224 -9.29 5.10 26.04
CA PHE A 224 -10.65 5.17 25.52
C PHE A 224 -11.57 4.25 26.32
N VAL A 225 -12.78 4.73 26.59
CA VAL A 225 -13.84 3.90 27.14
C VAL A 225 -14.63 3.29 25.98
N LYS A 226 -14.90 1.98 26.07
CA LYS A 226 -15.72 1.24 25.12
C LYS A 226 -17.14 1.08 25.66
N GLU A 227 -18.12 1.40 24.84
CA GLU A 227 -19.52 1.00 25.04
C GLU A 227 -19.91 0.02 23.94
N ALA A 228 -20.15 -1.24 24.33
CA ALA A 228 -20.32 -2.33 23.38
C ALA A 228 -21.77 -2.51 22.92
N ALA A 229 -21.95 -3.14 21.76
CA ALA A 229 -23.24 -3.65 21.26
C ALA A 229 -24.37 -2.60 21.23
N GLN A 230 -24.04 -1.37 20.82
CA GLN A 230 -25.01 -0.30 20.62
C GLN A 230 -25.80 -0.54 19.33
N THR A 231 -27.09 -0.24 19.37
CA THR A 231 -27.96 -0.30 18.17
C THR A 231 -28.38 1.09 17.69
N ASP A 232 -28.25 2.09 18.55
CA ASP A 232 -28.57 3.48 18.25
C ASP A 232 -27.31 4.34 18.30
N TRP A 233 -27.16 5.23 17.31
CA TRP A 233 -26.15 6.27 17.40
C TRP A 233 -26.60 7.38 18.38
N PRO A 234 -25.67 7.91 19.20
CA PRO A 234 -25.98 8.85 20.27
C PRO A 234 -26.30 10.24 19.71
N ASN A 235 -27.32 10.90 20.26
CA ASN A 235 -27.74 12.23 19.79
C ASN A 235 -27.86 13.30 20.90
N THR A 236 -27.42 13.02 22.12
CA THR A 236 -27.57 13.93 23.28
C THR A 236 -26.26 14.51 23.80
N ASP A 237 -25.16 13.81 23.60
CA ASP A 237 -23.86 14.04 24.24
C ASP A 237 -22.73 14.12 23.21
N TYR A 238 -21.58 14.66 23.61
CA TYR A 238 -20.34 14.69 22.83
C TYR A 238 -19.13 14.41 23.73
N ASP A 239 -17.97 14.12 23.13
CA ASP A 239 -16.71 13.87 23.86
C ASP A 239 -15.81 15.12 23.88
N ASP A 240 -15.76 15.81 25.02
CA ASP A 240 -14.88 16.97 25.24
C ASP A 240 -13.46 16.57 25.69
N GLY A 241 -13.22 15.29 25.96
CA GLY A 241 -11.95 14.75 26.42
C GLY A 241 -11.75 14.77 27.92
N SER A 242 -12.81 14.99 28.70
CA SER A 242 -12.78 14.97 30.17
C SER A 242 -12.74 13.56 30.79
N GLY A 243 -12.90 12.50 29.99
CA GLY A 243 -13.04 11.12 30.48
C GLY A 243 -14.51 10.68 30.67
N ALA A 244 -15.46 11.57 30.39
CA ALA A 244 -16.88 11.26 30.36
C ALA A 244 -17.58 11.95 29.19
N LEU A 245 -18.72 11.42 28.77
CA LEU A 245 -19.58 12.09 27.79
C LEU A 245 -20.27 13.29 28.43
N VAL A 246 -20.30 14.40 27.71
CA VAL A 246 -20.89 15.66 28.19
C VAL A 246 -22.17 15.96 27.42
N PRO A 247 -23.27 16.32 28.11
CA PRO A 247 -24.49 16.76 27.45
C PRO A 247 -24.24 17.95 26.53
N MET A 248 -24.69 17.84 25.28
CA MET A 248 -24.58 18.93 24.32
C MET A 248 -25.44 20.11 24.75
N THR A 249 -25.07 21.31 24.30
CA THR A 249 -25.97 22.47 24.39
C THR A 249 -27.10 22.32 23.37
N ASN A 250 -28.30 22.81 23.71
CA ASN A 250 -29.43 22.78 22.77
C ASN A 250 -29.08 23.52 21.47
N ASN A 251 -29.59 23.01 20.34
CA ASN A 251 -29.32 23.52 19.00
C ASN A 251 -27.83 23.49 18.58
N ARG A 252 -27.06 22.54 19.10
CA ARG A 252 -25.69 22.27 18.62
C ARG A 252 -25.61 21.00 17.79
N TYR A 253 -24.56 20.94 17.00
CA TYR A 253 -24.23 19.86 16.08
C TYR A 253 -22.93 19.17 16.51
N ALA A 254 -22.78 17.88 16.29
CA ALA A 254 -21.55 17.14 16.58
C ALA A 254 -21.35 16.02 15.54
N VAL A 255 -20.19 15.37 15.60
CA VAL A 255 -19.73 14.39 14.61
C VAL A 255 -19.55 13.03 15.25
N LEU A 256 -19.92 11.97 14.54
CA LEU A 256 -19.59 10.59 14.84
C LEU A 256 -18.76 10.04 13.68
N TRP A 257 -17.60 9.45 13.97
CA TRP A 257 -16.70 8.86 12.99
C TRP A 257 -16.90 7.35 12.96
N PHE A 258 -16.99 6.77 11.76
CA PHE A 258 -17.21 5.34 11.59
C PHE A 258 -16.00 4.67 10.94
N TYR A 259 -15.56 3.59 11.59
CA TYR A 259 -14.49 2.73 11.17
C TYR A 259 -15.03 1.31 10.99
N LEU A 260 -14.49 0.60 10.01
CA LEU A 260 -14.84 -0.78 9.71
C LEU A 260 -13.63 -1.68 9.90
N GLU A 261 -13.87 -2.83 10.53
CA GLU A 261 -12.85 -3.84 10.76
C GLU A 261 -12.92 -4.97 9.75
N THR A 262 -11.80 -5.68 9.57
CA THR A 262 -11.67 -6.81 8.64
C THR A 262 -12.55 -8.01 8.99
N ASP A 263 -13.06 -8.07 10.22
CA ASP A 263 -14.00 -9.09 10.69
C ASP A 263 -15.47 -8.68 10.51
N GLY A 264 -15.73 -7.49 9.95
CA GLY A 264 -17.07 -6.95 9.72
C GLY A 264 -17.64 -6.12 10.87
N ASN A 265 -16.91 -5.95 11.98
CA ASN A 265 -17.38 -5.10 13.06
C ASN A 265 -17.34 -3.62 12.67
N LEU A 266 -18.47 -2.94 12.88
CA LEU A 266 -18.56 -1.48 12.76
C LEU A 266 -18.18 -0.86 14.11
N VAL A 267 -17.33 0.16 14.07
CA VAL A 267 -16.86 0.90 15.24
C VAL A 267 -17.13 2.38 15.06
N MET A 268 -17.74 2.99 16.07
CA MET A 268 -18.03 4.42 16.11
C MET A 268 -17.08 5.11 17.10
N LEU A 269 -16.55 6.27 16.73
CA LEU A 269 -15.72 7.11 17.59
C LEU A 269 -16.35 8.49 17.68
N TYR A 270 -16.52 9.01 18.89
CA TYR A 270 -17.05 10.35 19.08
C TYR A 270 -16.11 11.40 18.47
N GLY A 271 -16.72 12.40 17.83
CA GLY A 271 -16.06 13.65 17.49
C GLY A 271 -15.67 14.44 18.73
N ARG A 272 -14.89 15.50 18.54
CA ARG A 272 -14.14 16.16 19.62
C ARG A 272 -14.78 17.44 20.12
N ASN A 273 -15.85 17.90 19.49
CA ASN A 273 -16.50 19.14 19.85
C ASN A 273 -17.98 19.16 19.44
N GLN A 274 -18.66 20.22 19.85
CA GLN A 274 -19.98 20.60 19.39
C GLN A 274 -19.95 21.98 18.73
N TYR A 275 -20.79 22.19 17.71
CA TYR A 275 -20.74 23.34 16.81
C TYR A 275 -22.08 24.05 16.74
N THR A 276 -22.05 25.37 16.50
CA THR A 276 -23.26 26.19 16.29
C THR A 276 -23.97 25.87 14.97
N THR A 277 -23.24 25.38 13.98
CA THR A 277 -23.75 25.10 12.63
C THR A 277 -23.36 23.70 12.18
N ALA A 278 -24.18 23.11 11.31
CA ALA A 278 -23.89 21.81 10.69
C ALA A 278 -22.58 21.87 9.88
N ALA A 279 -22.39 22.93 9.09
CA ALA A 279 -21.16 23.15 8.33
C ALA A 279 -19.91 23.23 9.22
N GLY A 280 -20.03 23.77 10.44
CA GLY A 280 -18.94 23.78 11.41
C GLY A 280 -18.54 22.36 11.84
N ALA A 281 -19.53 21.52 12.12
CA ALA A 281 -19.31 20.10 12.43
C ALA A 281 -18.72 19.34 11.22
N GLU A 282 -19.18 19.66 10.01
CA GLU A 282 -18.63 19.10 8.77
C GLU A 282 -17.18 19.52 8.48
N ASN A 283 -16.62 20.48 9.19
CA ASN A 283 -15.21 20.85 9.08
C ASN A 283 -14.33 20.19 10.15
N GLU A 284 -14.90 19.38 11.04
CA GLU A 284 -14.11 18.62 12.01
C GLU A 284 -13.16 17.66 11.28
N SER A 285 -11.89 17.70 11.66
CA SER A 285 -10.87 16.78 11.16
C SER A 285 -11.05 15.39 11.77
N VAL A 286 -10.65 14.36 11.01
CA VAL A 286 -10.57 12.98 11.52
C VAL A 286 -9.78 12.98 12.84
N PRO A 287 -10.23 12.27 13.88
CA PRO A 287 -9.53 12.24 15.15
C PRO A 287 -8.10 11.69 14.99
N ALA A 288 -7.12 12.47 15.44
CA ALA A 288 -5.70 12.09 15.37
C ALA A 288 -5.33 10.93 16.30
N THR A 289 -6.12 10.72 17.36
CA THR A 289 -5.96 9.61 18.30
C THR A 289 -7.20 8.72 18.25
N VAL A 290 -6.97 7.42 18.09
CA VAL A 290 -7.98 6.37 18.05
C VAL A 290 -7.55 5.20 18.95
N PRO A 291 -8.48 4.34 19.40
CA PRO A 291 -8.12 3.12 20.13
C PRO A 291 -7.20 2.20 19.32
N ASP A 292 -6.32 1.45 19.99
CA ASP A 292 -5.39 0.49 19.36
C ASP A 292 -6.11 -0.50 18.44
N ARG A 293 -7.33 -0.89 18.80
CA ARG A 293 -8.20 -1.74 17.99
C ARG A 293 -8.45 -1.16 16.59
N ILE A 294 -8.73 0.15 16.52
CA ILE A 294 -8.94 0.86 15.25
C ILE A 294 -7.60 1.00 14.51
N THR A 295 -6.50 1.29 15.21
CA THR A 295 -5.17 1.39 14.59
C THR A 295 -4.74 0.07 13.93
N ALA A 296 -5.03 -1.07 14.55
CA ALA A 296 -4.59 -2.38 14.07
C ALA A 296 -5.56 -3.01 13.06
N HIS A 297 -6.88 -2.81 13.22
CA HIS A 297 -7.89 -3.54 12.45
C HIS A 297 -8.88 -2.64 11.69
N GLY A 298 -8.89 -1.33 11.98
CA GLY A 298 -9.92 -0.42 11.49
C GLY A 298 -9.49 0.38 10.27
N MET A 299 -10.44 0.58 9.36
CA MET A 299 -10.36 1.54 8.26
C MET A 299 -11.47 2.57 8.42
N LEU A 300 -11.15 3.86 8.34
CA LEU A 300 -12.18 4.90 8.33
C LEU A 300 -13.06 4.74 7.08
N ILE A 301 -14.38 4.71 7.25
CA ILE A 301 -15.33 4.55 6.13
C ILE A 301 -16.22 5.77 5.91
N GLY A 302 -16.40 6.60 6.94
CA GLY A 302 -17.22 7.79 6.85
C GLY A 302 -17.46 8.49 8.18
N ARG A 303 -18.37 9.46 8.13
CA ARG A 303 -18.83 10.21 9.29
C ARG A 303 -20.32 10.49 9.20
N LEU A 304 -20.91 10.78 10.36
CA LEU A 304 -22.29 11.24 10.53
C LEU A 304 -22.28 12.53 11.33
N VAL A 305 -22.98 13.55 10.86
CA VAL A 305 -23.24 14.80 11.61
C VAL A 305 -24.65 14.75 12.15
N TYR A 306 -24.83 15.05 13.43
CA TYR A 306 -26.14 15.08 14.07
C TYR A 306 -26.35 16.39 14.82
N LYS A 307 -27.63 16.73 15.04
CA LYS A 307 -28.05 17.82 15.93
C LYS A 307 -28.52 17.24 17.24
N LYS A 308 -28.28 17.93 18.36
CA LYS A 308 -28.75 17.49 19.68
C LYS A 308 -30.25 17.16 19.64
N SER A 309 -30.59 15.95 20.07
CA SER A 309 -31.96 15.39 20.13
C SER A 309 -32.69 15.33 18.78
N GLY A 310 -31.96 15.44 17.67
CA GLY A 310 -32.51 15.20 16.34
C GLY A 310 -32.76 13.71 16.11
N ALA A 311 -33.86 13.36 15.43
CA ALA A 311 -34.27 11.98 15.18
C ALA A 311 -33.67 11.39 13.88
N ALA A 312 -32.77 12.13 13.22
CA ALA A 312 -32.09 11.73 11.99
C ALA A 312 -30.75 12.47 11.88
N ALA A 313 -29.81 11.89 11.13
CA ALA A 313 -28.57 12.53 10.75
C ALA A 313 -28.84 13.78 9.91
N ILE A 314 -28.00 14.79 10.10
CA ILE A 314 -27.99 16.00 9.28
C ILE A 314 -27.25 15.75 7.97
N SER A 315 -26.13 15.03 8.06
CA SER A 315 -25.38 14.59 6.89
C SER A 315 -24.62 13.30 7.21
N ILE A 316 -24.45 12.46 6.19
CA ILE A 316 -23.63 11.26 6.23
C ILE A 316 -22.71 11.32 5.02
N ALA A 317 -21.41 11.19 5.24
CA ALA A 317 -20.40 11.28 4.20
C ALA A 317 -19.44 10.10 4.27
N SER A 318 -19.03 9.59 3.11
CA SER A 318 -18.09 8.48 2.99
C SER A 318 -16.72 8.97 2.52
N VAL A 319 -15.65 8.41 3.09
CA VAL A 319 -14.27 8.71 2.67
C VAL A 319 -13.99 8.33 1.22
N PHE A 320 -14.77 7.41 0.64
CA PHE A 320 -14.56 6.94 -0.73
C PHE A 320 -15.01 7.94 -1.79
N THR A 321 -15.74 8.99 -1.38
CA THR A 321 -16.24 10.04 -2.28
C THR A 321 -15.90 11.45 -1.79
N THR A 322 -15.56 11.59 -0.50
CA THR A 322 -15.31 12.88 0.14
C THR A 322 -13.96 12.86 0.85
N VAL A 323 -13.12 13.86 0.59
CA VAL A 323 -11.91 14.09 1.37
C VAL A 323 -12.27 14.90 2.61
N PHE A 324 -11.98 14.37 3.79
CA PHE A 324 -12.16 15.08 5.05
C PHE A 324 -10.91 15.90 5.38
N SER A 325 -10.85 17.12 4.86
CA SER A 325 -9.83 18.12 5.21
C SER A 325 -10.45 19.24 6.03
N SER A 326 -9.76 19.73 7.05
CA SER A 326 -10.18 20.98 7.72
C SER A 326 -10.02 22.13 6.73
N VAL A 327 -11.13 22.73 6.30
CA VAL A 327 -11.07 24.00 5.59
C VAL A 327 -10.79 25.07 6.64
N GLY A 328 -9.64 25.74 6.53
CA GLY A 328 -9.31 26.88 7.38
C GLY A 328 -10.45 27.90 7.33
N VAL A 329 -10.98 28.21 8.53
CA VAL A 329 -11.90 29.31 8.88
C VAL A 329 -12.54 30.03 7.67
N THR A 330 -13.72 29.61 7.24
CA THR A 330 -14.56 30.42 6.34
C THR A 330 -15.51 31.29 7.17
N ALA A 331 -14.94 32.23 7.91
CA ALA A 331 -15.68 33.33 8.53
C ALA A 331 -14.77 34.56 8.64
N HIS A 332 -14.71 35.36 7.57
CA HIS A 332 -14.24 36.74 7.67
C HIS A 332 -15.40 37.63 8.15
N ALA A 333 -16.01 37.30 9.30
CA ALA A 333 -17.06 38.14 9.89
C ALA A 333 -16.51 39.51 10.36
N ASP A 334 -15.18 39.65 10.46
CA ASP A 334 -14.52 40.86 10.96
C ASP A 334 -14.07 41.85 9.87
N LEU A 335 -14.30 41.57 8.58
CA LEU A 335 -14.10 42.58 7.52
C LEU A 335 -15.31 43.48 7.30
N ALA A 336 -16.40 43.30 8.06
CA ALA A 336 -17.59 44.17 7.97
C ALA A 336 -17.33 45.63 8.41
N SER A 337 -16.14 45.96 8.92
CA SER A 337 -15.76 47.33 9.34
C SER A 337 -14.58 47.96 8.61
N VAL A 338 -13.92 47.26 7.67
CA VAL A 338 -12.88 47.89 6.85
C VAL A 338 -13.55 48.60 5.68
N THR A 339 -14.02 49.82 5.94
CA THR A 339 -14.24 50.79 4.86
C THR A 339 -12.87 51.16 4.29
N SER A 340 -12.75 51.14 2.97
CA SER A 340 -11.53 51.60 2.29
C SER A 340 -11.40 53.11 2.49
N ASP A 341 -10.63 53.51 3.48
CA ASP A 341 -10.06 54.85 3.56
C ASP A 341 -8.54 54.72 3.45
N GLN A 342 -8.05 54.83 2.21
CA GLN A 342 -6.88 55.58 1.74
C GLN A 342 -6.88 55.63 0.21
#